data_AF-A0A834B6U3-F1
#
_entry.id   AF-A0A834B6U3-F1
#
_cell.length_a   1.000
_cell.length_b   1.000
_cell.length_c   1.000
_cell.angle_alpha   90.00
_cell.angle_beta   90.00
_cell.angle_gamma   90.00
#
_symmetry.space_group_name_H-M   'P 1'
#
loop_
_entity.id
_entity.type
_entity.pdbx_description
1 polymer ?
#
loop_
_entity_poly.entity_id
_entity_poly.type
_entity_poly.pdbx_seq_one_letter_code
_entity_poly.pdbx_strand_id
1 'polypeptide(L)'
;MLTCLRHPNCESAHKNKEGVFDRMKVALDKVIEIVTDCKPKGETDIASISVFTGIKEFKMNIETLQENLYFQSKESLSATLEATLERTEDFTDSAYTSHEHRERILELSAQARRELQQLVSVWIQAQSKKTKSVAEELELSVLKISHSLNELKKELHSAATQRAADLLKYHADHVVLKALKLTGVEGNLEGLAEYACKFSEQKEQLVETCRLLRHVSGTEPLEIACVHAEETFQVTGHQIISAAETLTLHPSSKIAKENLDVFCEAWESQISDMSTLLREINDVFEGRRGEKYGYLSLPKLTKNNANLKSLKADKLDSEEKAKIAKLGLKLGLLTSDANCEIEKWENQDNEIVRHGRNMSSVAYSLYLFTRGEGPLKTSQDLIHQLEVFAEEGLKVASSVQAFSKQVTLVCLPGVGGGVTNATLGVYH
;
A
#
# COMPACT_ATOMS: atom_id res chain seq x y z
N MET A 1 -3.00 12.07 -35.61
CA MET A 1 -3.74 11.98 -36.90
C MET A 1 -3.40 13.12 -37.86
N LEU A 2 -3.49 14.38 -37.43
CA LEU A 2 -3.14 15.55 -38.25
C LEU A 2 -1.68 15.54 -38.75
N THR A 3 -0.75 15.07 -37.91
CA THR A 3 0.67 14.97 -38.27
C THR A 3 0.92 14.04 -39.46
N CYS A 4 0.26 12.87 -39.52
CA CYS A 4 0.36 11.93 -40.64
C CYS A 4 -0.25 12.49 -41.93
N LEU A 5 -1.35 13.26 -41.83
CA LEU A 5 -1.94 13.90 -43.01
C LEU A 5 -1.02 15.00 -43.57
N ARG A 6 -0.30 15.70 -42.69
CA ARG A 6 0.67 16.72 -43.09
C ARG A 6 1.96 16.11 -43.64
N HIS A 7 2.42 15.01 -43.06
CA HIS A 7 3.67 14.32 -43.36
C HIS A 7 3.42 12.84 -43.65
N PRO A 8 2.85 12.50 -44.82
CA PRO A 8 2.37 11.15 -45.13
C PRO A 8 3.48 10.10 -45.25
N ASN A 9 4.71 10.53 -45.51
CA ASN A 9 5.86 9.64 -45.65
C ASN A 9 6.70 9.53 -44.37
N CYS A 10 6.27 10.17 -43.27
CA CYS A 10 7.00 10.17 -42.01
C CYS A 10 6.62 8.93 -41.17
N GLU A 11 7.54 7.95 -41.09
CA GLU A 11 7.32 6.70 -40.37
C GLU A 11 7.03 6.91 -38.88
N SER A 12 7.77 7.82 -38.22
CA SER A 12 7.57 8.15 -36.81
C SER A 12 6.19 8.77 -36.56
N ALA A 13 5.66 9.56 -37.50
CA ALA A 13 4.30 10.08 -37.39
C ALA A 13 3.26 8.94 -37.41
N HIS A 14 3.46 7.92 -38.25
CA HIS A 14 2.58 6.75 -38.32
C HIS A 14 2.67 5.88 -37.07
N LYS A 15 3.88 5.60 -36.56
CA LYS A 15 4.08 4.88 -35.30
C LYS A 15 3.34 5.55 -34.14
N ASN A 16 3.46 6.88 -34.03
CA ASN A 16 2.79 7.64 -33.00
C ASN A 16 1.25 7.56 -33.14
N LYS A 17 0.72 7.64 -34.37
CA LYS A 17 -0.72 7.42 -34.65
C LYS A 17 -1.16 6.02 -34.23
N GLU A 18 -0.45 4.98 -34.65
CA GLU A 18 -0.77 3.58 -34.34
C GLU A 18 -0.82 3.36 -32.83
N GLY A 19 0.19 3.82 -32.08
CA GLY A 19 0.19 3.70 -30.62
C GLY A 19 -1.01 4.39 -29.94
N VAL A 20 -1.51 5.52 -30.48
CA VAL A 20 -2.75 6.14 -29.97
C VAL A 20 -3.96 5.25 -30.25
N PHE A 21 -4.08 4.70 -31.46
CA PHE A 21 -5.19 3.82 -31.82
C PHE A 21 -5.18 2.52 -31.03
N ASP A 22 -4.00 1.92 -30.82
CA ASP A 22 -3.87 0.71 -30.00
C ASP A 22 -4.32 0.99 -28.56
N ARG A 23 -3.93 2.13 -27.98
CA ARG A 23 -4.40 2.52 -26.65
C ARG A 23 -5.92 2.73 -26.60
N MET A 24 -6.49 3.36 -27.63
CA MET A 24 -7.94 3.53 -27.73
C MET A 24 -8.66 2.18 -27.85
N LYS A 25 -8.10 1.24 -28.62
CA LYS A 25 -8.65 -0.10 -28.79
C LYS A 25 -8.62 -0.88 -27.49
N VAL A 26 -7.47 -0.93 -26.81
CA VAL A 26 -7.33 -1.58 -25.50
C VAL A 26 -8.29 -0.97 -24.47
N ALA A 27 -8.46 0.35 -24.46
CA ALA A 27 -9.42 1.01 -23.57
C ALA A 27 -10.87 0.62 -23.90
N LEU A 28 -11.24 0.54 -25.18
CA LEU A 28 -12.56 0.07 -25.60
C LEU A 28 -12.79 -1.39 -25.23
N ASP A 29 -11.80 -2.25 -25.42
CA ASP A 29 -11.87 -3.67 -25.08
C ASP A 29 -12.10 -3.85 -23.57
N LYS A 30 -11.38 -3.09 -22.73
CA LYS A 30 -11.60 -3.04 -21.27
C LYS A 30 -13.01 -2.56 -20.91
N VAL A 31 -13.55 -1.55 -21.61
CA VAL A 31 -14.94 -1.08 -21.40
C VAL A 31 -15.95 -2.16 -21.79
N ILE A 32 -15.73 -2.86 -22.91
CA ILE A 32 -16.60 -3.96 -23.35
C ILE A 32 -16.58 -5.08 -22.32
N GLU A 33 -15.41 -5.47 -21.81
CA GLU A 33 -15.28 -6.48 -20.77
C GLU A 33 -16.09 -6.10 -19.52
N ILE A 34 -15.91 -4.88 -19.02
CA ILE A 34 -16.63 -4.38 -17.83
C ILE A 34 -18.15 -4.35 -18.06
N VAL A 35 -18.60 -3.89 -19.23
CA VAL A 35 -20.04 -3.73 -19.53
C VAL A 35 -20.73 -5.07 -19.80
N THR A 36 -20.02 -6.03 -20.40
CA THR A 36 -20.60 -7.32 -20.80
C THR A 36 -20.43 -8.42 -19.75
N ASP A 37 -19.61 -8.18 -18.72
CA ASP A 37 -19.21 -9.16 -17.69
C ASP A 37 -18.65 -10.48 -18.31
N CYS A 38 -18.22 -10.40 -19.57
CA CYS A 38 -17.65 -11.50 -20.32
C CYS A 38 -16.13 -11.41 -20.24
N LYS A 39 -15.56 -11.90 -19.14
CA LYS A 39 -14.11 -12.17 -19.11
C LYS A 39 -13.80 -13.20 -20.20
N PRO A 40 -12.85 -12.95 -21.13
CA PRO A 40 -12.41 -13.97 -22.07
C PRO A 40 -11.91 -15.18 -21.25
N LYS A 41 -12.59 -16.33 -21.39
CA LYS A 41 -12.23 -17.58 -20.72
C LYS A 41 -10.80 -17.97 -21.15
N GLY A 42 -9.82 -17.64 -20.31
CA GLY A 42 -8.39 -17.93 -20.58
C GLY A 42 -7.43 -16.96 -19.91
N GLU A 43 -7.86 -15.73 -19.60
CA GLU A 43 -7.07 -14.78 -18.82
C GLU A 43 -7.62 -14.77 -17.40
N THR A 44 -7.24 -15.79 -16.60
CA THR A 44 -7.02 -15.49 -15.19
C THR A 44 -5.92 -14.44 -15.24
N ASP A 45 -6.28 -13.18 -15.02
CA ASP A 45 -5.32 -12.08 -14.99
C ASP A 45 -4.26 -12.51 -13.97
N ILE A 46 -3.10 -12.99 -14.44
CA ILE A 46 -1.94 -13.25 -13.59
C ILE A 46 -1.35 -11.86 -13.31
N ALA A 47 -2.16 -10.97 -12.75
CA ALA A 47 -1.70 -9.97 -11.83
C ALA A 47 -1.13 -10.78 -10.68
N SER A 48 0.17 -11.08 -10.79
CA SER A 48 0.98 -11.62 -9.71
C SER A 48 0.57 -10.97 -8.39
N ILE A 49 0.12 -11.78 -7.43
CA ILE A 49 -0.27 -11.29 -6.10
C ILE A 49 0.88 -10.42 -5.57
N SER A 50 0.58 -9.20 -5.15
CA SER A 50 1.56 -8.26 -4.62
C SER A 50 2.21 -8.84 -3.35
N VAL A 51 3.42 -8.37 -2.97
CA VAL A 51 4.05 -8.85 -1.73
C VAL A 51 3.17 -8.52 -0.52
N PHE A 52 2.59 -7.31 -0.51
CA PHE A 52 1.67 -6.90 0.55
C PHE A 52 0.47 -7.86 0.68
N THR A 53 -0.19 -8.18 -0.43
CA THR A 53 -1.36 -9.05 -0.43
C THR A 53 -0.98 -10.49 -0.07
N GLY A 54 0.14 -11.00 -0.59
CA GLY A 54 0.68 -12.31 -0.20
C GLY A 54 0.99 -12.41 1.29
N ILE A 55 1.59 -11.37 1.89
CA ILE A 55 1.81 -11.30 3.33
C ILE A 55 0.48 -11.25 4.10
N LYS A 56 -0.52 -10.49 3.63
CA LYS A 56 -1.84 -10.40 4.26
C LYS A 56 -2.54 -11.76 4.28
N GLU A 57 -2.60 -12.42 3.13
CA GLU A 57 -3.21 -13.76 2.98
C GLU A 57 -2.47 -14.80 3.83
N PHE A 58 -1.14 -14.80 3.80
CA PHE A 58 -0.34 -15.70 4.61
C PHE A 58 -0.64 -15.53 6.11
N LYS A 59 -0.72 -14.30 6.59
CA LYS A 59 -1.06 -13.99 7.99
C LYS A 59 -2.45 -14.50 8.36
N MET A 60 -3.44 -14.30 7.50
CA MET A 60 -4.79 -14.84 7.70
C MET A 60 -4.75 -16.38 7.79
N ASN A 61 -3.98 -17.03 6.92
CA ASN A 61 -3.84 -18.50 6.94
C ASN A 61 -3.22 -19.01 8.24
N ILE A 62 -2.19 -18.36 8.80
CA ILE A 62 -1.60 -18.79 10.08
C ILE A 62 -2.46 -18.47 11.30
N GLU A 63 -3.32 -17.44 11.24
CA GLU A 63 -4.30 -17.13 12.29
C GLU A 63 -5.36 -18.24 12.37
N THR A 64 -5.86 -18.72 11.22
CA THR A 64 -6.82 -19.84 11.19
C THR A 64 -6.27 -21.15 11.77
N LEU A 65 -4.94 -21.34 11.82
CA LEU A 65 -4.33 -22.51 12.46
C LEU A 65 -4.62 -22.57 13.97
N GLN A 66 -4.83 -21.42 14.62
CA GLN A 66 -5.18 -21.37 16.04
C GLN A 66 -6.59 -21.93 16.29
N GLU A 67 -7.50 -21.71 15.36
CA GLU A 67 -8.90 -22.15 15.43
C GLU A 67 -9.04 -23.61 14.96
N ASN A 68 -8.31 -24.00 13.92
CA ASN A 68 -8.37 -25.34 13.35
C ASN A 68 -7.00 -25.84 12.86
N LEU A 69 -6.37 -26.68 13.68
CA LEU A 69 -5.04 -27.26 13.43
C LEU A 69 -4.94 -28.14 12.18
N TYR A 70 -6.05 -28.56 11.56
CA TYR A 70 -6.08 -29.42 10.38
C TYR A 70 -6.53 -28.71 9.10
N PHE A 71 -6.80 -27.40 9.18
CA PHE A 71 -7.35 -26.63 8.06
C PHE A 71 -6.36 -26.43 6.91
N GLN A 72 -5.06 -26.40 7.20
CA GLN A 72 -3.99 -26.17 6.23
C GLN A 72 -3.01 -27.34 6.21
N SER A 73 -2.34 -27.56 5.08
CA SER A 73 -1.18 -28.46 4.99
C SER A 73 0.12 -27.68 5.15
N LYS A 74 1.17 -28.37 5.63
CA LYS A 74 2.52 -27.80 5.77
C LYS A 74 3.06 -27.34 4.42
N GLU A 75 2.81 -28.14 3.39
CA GLU A 75 3.26 -27.91 2.02
C GLU A 75 2.60 -26.65 1.46
N SER A 76 1.30 -26.46 1.73
CA SER A 76 0.56 -25.26 1.33
C SER A 76 1.15 -24.01 1.98
N LEU A 77 1.34 -24.01 3.30
CA LEU A 77 1.88 -22.87 4.02
C LEU A 77 3.29 -22.50 3.55
N SER A 78 4.13 -23.51 3.31
CA SER A 78 5.48 -23.30 2.79
C SER A 78 5.47 -22.74 1.37
N ALA A 79 4.59 -23.26 0.51
CA ALA A 79 4.44 -22.77 -0.86
C ALA A 79 3.95 -21.31 -0.89
N THR A 80 2.98 -20.93 -0.06
CA THR A 80 2.49 -19.55 0.02
C THR A 80 3.58 -18.58 0.48
N LEU A 81 4.38 -18.94 1.48
CA LEU A 81 5.49 -18.10 1.92
C LEU A 81 6.54 -17.95 0.81
N GLU A 82 7.00 -19.06 0.21
CA GLU A 82 8.02 -18.98 -0.84
C GLU A 82 7.54 -18.19 -2.06
N ALA A 83 6.29 -18.38 -2.49
CA ALA A 83 5.71 -17.59 -3.57
C ALA A 83 5.67 -16.08 -3.23
N THR A 84 5.46 -15.73 -1.97
CA THR A 84 5.52 -14.32 -1.51
C THR A 84 6.95 -13.80 -1.47
N LEU A 85 7.92 -14.62 -1.04
CA LEU A 85 9.33 -14.25 -0.96
C LEU A 85 9.99 -14.15 -2.34
N GLU A 86 9.59 -14.97 -3.30
CA GLU A 86 10.03 -14.88 -4.70
C GLU A 86 9.69 -13.51 -5.29
N ARG A 87 8.54 -12.92 -4.93
CA ARG A 87 8.17 -11.55 -5.35
C ARG A 87 9.05 -10.45 -4.75
N THR A 88 9.85 -10.75 -3.73
CA THR A 88 10.85 -9.80 -3.23
C THR A 88 12.06 -9.70 -4.16
N GLU A 89 12.20 -10.62 -5.13
CA GLU A 89 13.26 -10.59 -6.14
C GLU A 89 13.15 -9.37 -7.06
N ASP A 90 11.92 -8.87 -7.29
CA ASP A 90 11.69 -7.59 -7.99
C ASP A 90 12.50 -6.45 -7.35
N PHE A 91 12.73 -6.50 -6.03
CA PHE A 91 13.57 -5.54 -5.31
C PHE A 91 15.04 -5.91 -5.33
N THR A 92 15.40 -7.18 -5.12
CA THR A 92 16.81 -7.58 -5.01
C THR A 92 17.54 -7.56 -6.35
N ASP A 93 16.82 -7.82 -7.44
CA ASP A 93 17.39 -7.87 -8.79
C ASP A 93 17.37 -6.50 -9.46
N SER A 94 16.59 -5.56 -8.92
CA SER A 94 16.61 -4.16 -9.35
C SER A 94 18.01 -3.59 -9.24
N ALA A 95 18.49 -2.97 -10.32
CA ALA A 95 19.77 -2.23 -10.32
C ALA A 95 19.71 -0.97 -9.44
N TYR A 96 18.52 -0.54 -9.04
CA TYR A 96 18.29 0.72 -8.33
C TYR A 96 18.02 0.55 -6.84
N THR A 97 17.88 -0.69 -6.35
CA THR A 97 17.83 -0.97 -4.92
C THR A 97 19.23 -0.83 -4.31
N SER A 98 19.35 -0.09 -3.20
CA SER A 98 20.63 0.10 -2.51
C SER A 98 21.19 -1.23 -1.99
N HIS A 99 22.51 -1.31 -1.81
CA HIS A 99 23.12 -2.51 -1.22
C HIS A 99 22.55 -2.82 0.17
N GLU A 100 22.38 -1.78 1.00
CA GLU A 100 21.82 -1.89 2.35
C GLU A 100 20.41 -2.48 2.34
N HIS A 101 19.50 -1.94 1.52
CA HIS A 101 18.14 -2.48 1.40
C HIS A 101 18.15 -3.91 0.87
N ARG A 102 18.96 -4.22 -0.14
CA ARG A 102 19.05 -5.56 -0.72
C ARG A 102 19.53 -6.60 0.30
N GLU A 103 20.59 -6.30 1.01
CA GLU A 103 21.11 -7.16 2.08
C GLU A 103 20.04 -7.37 3.16
N ARG A 104 19.37 -6.29 3.58
CA ARG A 104 18.34 -6.34 4.61
C ARG A 104 17.11 -7.15 4.20
N ILE A 105 16.65 -7.00 2.95
CA ILE A 105 15.54 -7.81 2.39
C ILE A 105 15.91 -9.29 2.40
N LEU A 106 17.12 -9.66 1.95
CA LEU A 106 17.59 -11.04 1.93
C LEU A 106 17.67 -11.64 3.35
N GLU A 107 18.18 -10.88 4.32
CA GLU A 107 18.22 -11.28 5.73
C GLU A 107 16.82 -11.54 6.30
N LEU A 108 15.88 -10.64 6.06
CA LEU A 108 14.50 -10.72 6.55
C LEU A 108 13.74 -11.87 5.88
N SER A 109 13.95 -12.09 4.58
CA SER A 109 13.42 -13.25 3.85
C SER A 109 13.96 -14.57 4.42
N ALA A 110 15.27 -14.64 4.74
CA ALA A 110 15.86 -15.80 5.40
C ALA A 110 15.34 -15.99 6.83
N GLN A 111 15.08 -14.90 7.56
CA GLN A 111 14.47 -14.96 8.88
C GLN A 111 13.03 -15.50 8.82
N ALA A 112 12.21 -15.02 7.88
CA ALA A 112 10.84 -15.48 7.70
C ALA A 112 10.78 -16.99 7.44
N ARG A 113 11.70 -17.53 6.63
CA ARG A 113 11.85 -18.98 6.41
C ARG A 113 12.18 -19.74 7.69
N ARG A 114 13.11 -19.23 8.52
CA ARG A 114 13.46 -19.85 9.81
C ARG A 114 12.28 -19.84 10.78
N GLU A 115 11.54 -18.73 10.86
CA GLU A 115 10.36 -18.63 11.72
C GLU A 115 9.24 -19.56 11.26
N LEU A 116 9.05 -19.73 9.95
CA LEU A 116 8.11 -20.72 9.41
C LEU A 116 8.49 -22.15 9.81
N GLN A 117 9.78 -22.50 9.71
CA GLN A 117 10.24 -23.83 10.13
C GLN A 117 9.98 -24.08 11.62
N GLN A 118 10.17 -23.07 12.47
CA GLN A 118 9.83 -23.14 13.89
C GLN A 118 8.32 -23.32 14.09
N LEU A 119 7.49 -22.49 13.44
CA LEU A 119 6.03 -22.58 13.50
C LEU A 119 5.54 -23.99 13.10
N VAL A 120 6.02 -24.50 11.98
CA VAL A 120 5.65 -25.84 11.49
C VAL A 120 6.05 -26.93 12.50
N SER A 121 7.22 -26.81 13.12
CA SER A 121 7.67 -27.80 14.11
C SER A 121 6.76 -27.84 15.35
N VAL A 122 6.38 -26.67 15.88
CA VAL A 122 5.48 -26.54 17.03
C VAL A 122 4.05 -26.95 16.66
N TRP A 123 3.61 -26.61 15.46
CA TRP A 123 2.30 -26.99 14.95
C TRP A 123 2.13 -28.51 14.82
N ILE A 124 3.13 -29.24 14.31
CA ILE A 124 3.11 -30.71 14.27
C ILE A 124 3.05 -31.28 15.70
N GLN A 125 3.78 -30.69 16.65
CA GLN A 125 3.70 -31.10 18.06
C GLN A 125 2.30 -30.87 18.63
N ALA A 126 1.68 -29.74 18.34
CA ALA A 126 0.33 -29.38 18.77
C ALA A 126 -0.75 -30.34 18.24
N GLN A 127 -0.58 -30.85 17.01
CA GLN A 127 -1.48 -31.88 16.45
C GLN A 127 -1.36 -33.22 17.20
N SER A 128 -0.17 -33.56 17.68
CA SER A 128 0.07 -34.83 18.39
C SER A 128 -0.27 -34.79 19.88
N LYS A 129 -0.09 -33.64 20.54
CA LYS A 129 -0.24 -33.46 21.98
C LYS A 129 -0.90 -32.11 22.30
N LYS A 130 -2.15 -32.14 22.74
CA LYS A 130 -2.87 -30.94 23.21
C LYS A 130 -2.53 -30.65 24.67
N THR A 131 -1.52 -29.80 24.90
CA THR A 131 -1.19 -29.26 26.22
C THR A 131 -1.23 -27.73 26.21
N LYS A 132 -1.47 -27.12 27.37
CA LYS A 132 -1.50 -25.66 27.49
C LYS A 132 -0.15 -25.01 27.10
N SER A 133 0.97 -25.65 27.46
CA SER A 133 2.32 -25.20 27.08
C SER A 133 2.52 -25.15 25.57
N VAL A 134 2.06 -26.19 24.85
CA VAL A 134 2.21 -26.27 23.39
C VAL A 134 1.31 -25.27 22.68
N ALA A 135 0.14 -24.95 23.24
CA ALA A 135 -0.72 -23.89 22.71
C ALA A 135 -0.08 -22.49 22.85
N GLU A 136 0.54 -22.19 24.01
CA GLU A 136 1.27 -20.93 24.23
C GLU A 136 2.51 -20.81 23.33
N GLU A 137 3.22 -21.92 23.08
CA GLU A 137 4.35 -21.98 22.13
C GLU A 137 3.91 -21.78 20.67
N LEU A 138 2.76 -22.33 20.29
CA LEU A 138 2.18 -22.15 18.96
C LEU A 138 1.80 -20.69 18.73
N GLU A 139 1.12 -20.08 19.70
CA GLU A 139 0.78 -18.65 19.69
C GLU A 139 2.06 -17.81 19.53
N LEU A 140 3.08 -18.05 20.35
CA LEU A 140 4.36 -17.34 20.25
C LEU A 140 5.01 -17.50 18.87
N SER A 141 4.94 -18.69 18.26
CA SER A 141 5.51 -18.94 16.93
C SER A 141 4.76 -18.22 15.82
N VAL A 142 3.42 -18.16 15.90
CA VAL A 142 2.58 -17.35 14.99
C VAL A 142 2.95 -15.87 15.11
N LEU A 143 3.19 -15.37 16.33
CA LEU A 143 3.60 -13.99 16.55
C LEU A 143 4.98 -13.66 15.98
N LYS A 144 5.95 -14.58 16.12
CA LYS A 144 7.30 -14.38 15.58
C LYS A 144 7.31 -14.30 14.06
N ILE A 145 6.62 -15.19 13.36
CA ILE A 145 6.56 -15.13 11.89
C ILE A 145 5.79 -13.88 11.42
N SER A 146 4.69 -13.53 12.08
CA SER A 146 3.93 -12.30 11.81
C SER A 146 4.80 -11.05 11.98
N HIS A 147 5.62 -11.01 13.03
CA HIS A 147 6.58 -9.93 13.25
C HIS A 147 7.64 -9.91 12.14
N SER A 148 8.25 -11.05 11.82
CA SER A 148 9.24 -11.17 10.73
C SER A 148 8.71 -10.66 9.39
N LEU A 149 7.47 -11.00 9.03
CA LEU A 149 6.84 -10.55 7.79
C LEU A 149 6.49 -9.05 7.82
N ASN A 150 6.12 -8.51 8.97
CA ASN A 150 5.90 -7.06 9.12
C ASN A 150 7.20 -6.28 8.96
N GLU A 151 8.33 -6.79 9.46
CA GLU A 151 9.65 -6.15 9.27
C GLU A 151 10.09 -6.23 7.80
N LEU A 152 9.87 -7.35 7.11
CA LEU A 152 10.08 -7.46 5.66
C LEU A 152 9.23 -6.45 4.89
N LYS A 153 7.93 -6.35 5.21
CA LYS A 153 7.01 -5.37 4.61
C LYS A 153 7.51 -3.94 4.82
N LYS A 154 8.02 -3.59 6.01
CA LYS A 154 8.57 -2.26 6.29
C LYS A 154 9.79 -1.94 5.44
N GLU A 155 10.70 -2.91 5.31
CA GLU A 155 11.92 -2.75 4.52
C GLU A 155 11.60 -2.52 3.05
N LEU A 156 10.71 -3.34 2.47
CA LEU A 156 10.26 -3.20 1.09
C LEU A 156 9.56 -1.84 0.85
N HIS A 157 8.70 -1.43 1.78
CA HIS A 157 8.04 -0.14 1.71
C HIS A 157 9.06 1.01 1.73
N SER A 158 10.04 0.97 2.65
CA SER A 158 11.11 1.98 2.71
C SER A 158 11.88 2.04 1.40
N ALA A 159 12.31 0.89 0.86
CA ALA A 159 13.09 0.82 -0.38
C ALA A 159 12.33 1.40 -1.57
N ALA A 160 11.06 0.99 -1.78
CA ALA A 160 10.24 1.49 -2.90
C ALA A 160 9.92 2.99 -2.77
N THR A 161 9.52 3.44 -1.58
CA THR A 161 9.07 4.83 -1.39
C THR A 161 10.23 5.82 -1.40
N GLN A 162 11.38 5.45 -0.84
CA GLN A 162 12.60 6.25 -0.93
C GLN A 162 13.05 6.38 -2.38
N ARG A 163 13.09 5.27 -3.13
CA ARG A 163 13.43 5.29 -4.56
C ARG A 163 12.49 6.18 -5.35
N ALA A 164 11.18 6.06 -5.14
CA ALA A 164 10.19 6.89 -5.80
C ALA A 164 10.36 8.37 -5.48
N ALA A 165 10.58 8.72 -4.21
CA ALA A 165 10.80 10.11 -3.79
C ALA A 165 12.04 10.73 -4.45
N ASP A 166 13.16 10.00 -4.46
CA ASP A 166 14.41 10.45 -5.08
C ASP A 166 14.25 10.64 -6.60
N LEU A 167 13.56 9.70 -7.25
CA LEU A 167 13.32 9.73 -8.70
C LEU A 167 12.40 10.89 -9.09
N LEU A 168 11.29 11.10 -8.37
CA LEU A 168 10.39 12.23 -8.60
C LEU A 168 11.10 13.57 -8.43
N LYS A 169 11.96 13.69 -7.40
CA LYS A 169 12.78 14.89 -7.18
C LYS A 169 13.75 15.12 -8.34
N TYR A 170 14.38 14.08 -8.85
CA TYR A 170 15.29 14.17 -9.99
C TYR A 170 14.57 14.61 -11.28
N HIS A 171 13.30 14.25 -11.45
CA HIS A 171 12.51 14.59 -12.64
C HIS A 171 11.72 15.90 -12.55
N ALA A 172 11.75 16.62 -11.42
CA ALA A 172 10.92 17.80 -11.18
C ALA A 172 11.09 18.92 -12.23
N ASP A 173 12.29 19.09 -12.78
CA ASP A 173 12.58 20.15 -13.75
C ASP A 173 12.36 19.74 -15.21
N HIS A 174 12.00 18.47 -15.48
CA HIS A 174 11.73 17.95 -16.82
C HIS A 174 12.83 18.25 -17.86
N VAL A 175 14.10 18.22 -17.43
CA VAL A 175 15.26 18.65 -18.25
C VAL A 175 15.36 17.89 -19.57
N VAL A 176 15.19 16.56 -19.55
CA VAL A 176 15.30 15.73 -20.76
C VAL A 176 14.15 15.97 -21.73
N LEU A 177 12.92 16.18 -21.25
CA LEU A 177 11.79 16.56 -22.10
C LEU A 177 12.03 17.91 -22.79
N LYS A 178 12.49 18.90 -22.03
CA LYS A 178 12.84 20.23 -22.59
C LYS A 178 13.94 20.12 -23.65
N ALA A 179 14.94 19.28 -23.42
CA ALA A 179 15.99 19.02 -24.38
C ALA A 179 15.47 18.35 -25.66
N LEU A 180 14.64 17.31 -25.56
CA LEU A 180 14.00 16.66 -26.72
C LEU A 180 13.18 17.65 -27.58
N LYS A 181 12.45 18.56 -26.93
CA LYS A 181 11.71 19.63 -27.61
C LYS A 181 12.63 20.58 -28.36
N LEU A 182 13.75 20.96 -27.73
CA LEU A 182 14.75 21.85 -28.32
C LEU A 182 15.43 21.19 -29.54
N THR A 183 15.93 19.97 -29.40
CA THR A 183 16.57 19.25 -30.51
C THR A 183 15.60 19.03 -31.67
N GLY A 184 14.32 18.81 -31.36
CA GLY A 184 13.26 18.74 -32.36
C GLY A 184 13.12 20.01 -33.19
N VAL A 185 13.06 21.19 -32.57
CA VAL A 185 12.91 22.46 -33.31
C VAL A 185 14.18 22.85 -34.07
N GLU A 186 15.35 22.41 -33.60
CA GLU A 186 16.64 22.62 -34.27
C GLU A 186 16.88 21.66 -35.45
N GLY A 187 16.10 20.57 -35.53
CA GLY A 187 16.36 19.50 -36.49
C GLY A 187 17.64 18.71 -36.20
N ASN A 188 18.08 18.71 -34.93
CA ASN A 188 19.33 18.07 -34.51
C ASN A 188 19.14 16.57 -34.27
N LEU A 189 19.43 15.75 -35.28
CA LEU A 189 19.30 14.29 -35.23
C LEU A 189 20.25 13.63 -34.22
N GLU A 190 21.46 14.14 -34.07
CA GLU A 190 22.45 13.59 -33.13
C GLU A 190 22.02 13.84 -31.69
N GLY A 191 21.63 15.09 -31.38
CA GLY A 191 21.09 15.44 -30.08
C GLY A 191 19.80 14.68 -29.75
N LEU A 192 18.91 14.49 -30.74
CA LEU A 192 17.72 13.66 -30.57
C LEU A 192 18.08 12.23 -30.14
N ALA A 193 19.04 11.58 -30.80
CA ALA A 193 19.43 10.20 -30.48
C ALA A 193 19.96 10.09 -29.05
N GLU A 194 20.80 11.04 -28.62
CA GLU A 194 21.33 11.09 -27.25
C GLU A 194 20.21 11.27 -26.21
N TYR A 195 19.34 12.27 -26.40
CA TYR A 195 18.27 12.54 -25.44
C TYR A 195 17.15 11.51 -25.47
N ALA A 196 16.90 10.85 -26.61
CA ALA A 196 15.95 9.74 -26.69
C ALA A 196 16.45 8.52 -25.89
N CYS A 197 17.75 8.22 -25.95
CA CYS A 197 18.37 7.18 -25.12
C CYS A 197 18.23 7.52 -23.63
N LYS A 198 18.62 8.73 -23.21
CA LYS A 198 18.44 9.20 -21.82
C LYS A 198 16.99 9.14 -21.37
N PHE A 199 16.06 9.57 -22.21
CA PHE A 199 14.63 9.53 -21.87
C PHE A 199 14.10 8.11 -21.76
N SER A 200 14.57 7.18 -22.60
CA SER A 200 14.24 5.77 -22.48
C SER A 200 14.73 5.18 -21.15
N GLU A 201 15.93 5.54 -20.68
CA GLU A 201 16.41 5.14 -19.35
C GLU A 201 15.52 5.70 -18.23
N GLN A 202 15.12 6.98 -18.32
CA GLN A 202 14.19 7.59 -17.35
C GLN A 202 12.85 6.86 -17.33
N LYS A 203 12.32 6.51 -18.51
CA LYS A 203 11.08 5.73 -18.66
C LYS A 203 11.20 4.38 -17.97
N GLU A 204 12.25 3.60 -18.24
CA GLU A 204 12.44 2.29 -17.60
C GLU A 204 12.53 2.42 -16.08
N GLN A 205 13.22 3.44 -15.56
CA GLN A 205 13.30 3.68 -14.12
C GLN A 205 11.94 3.99 -13.48
N LEU A 206 11.09 4.77 -14.16
CA LEU A 206 9.75 5.11 -13.67
C LEU A 206 8.81 3.91 -13.73
N VAL A 207 8.86 3.13 -14.81
CA VAL A 207 8.12 1.86 -14.98
C VAL A 207 8.48 0.89 -13.87
N GLU A 208 9.77 0.64 -13.65
CA GLU A 208 10.24 -0.25 -12.59
C GLU A 208 9.83 0.24 -11.19
N THR A 209 9.92 1.56 -10.94
CA THR A 209 9.49 2.13 -9.66
C THR A 209 7.98 1.96 -9.42
N CYS A 210 7.14 2.10 -10.45
CA CYS A 210 5.70 1.81 -10.34
C CYS A 210 5.44 0.34 -10.00
N ARG A 211 6.21 -0.58 -10.59
CA ARG A 211 6.16 -2.01 -10.25
C ARG A 211 6.53 -2.26 -8.78
N LEU A 212 7.60 -1.64 -8.27
CA LEU A 212 7.98 -1.75 -6.86
C LEU A 212 6.90 -1.18 -5.92
N LEU A 213 6.32 -0.03 -6.27
CA LEU A 213 5.23 0.60 -5.51
C LEU A 213 3.99 -0.29 -5.44
N ARG A 214 3.68 -1.04 -6.51
CA ARG A 214 2.58 -2.02 -6.54
C ARG A 214 2.72 -3.05 -5.42
N HIS A 215 3.94 -3.53 -5.14
CA HIS A 215 4.16 -4.54 -4.08
C HIS A 215 3.89 -4.03 -2.66
N VAL A 216 3.86 -2.70 -2.47
CA VAL A 216 3.78 -2.06 -1.14
C VAL A 216 2.57 -1.13 -0.99
N SER A 217 1.68 -1.09 -1.97
CA SER A 217 0.59 -0.12 -2.07
C SER A 217 -0.50 -0.28 -1.01
N GLY A 218 -0.70 -1.52 -0.53
CA GLY A 218 -1.52 -1.86 0.62
C GLY A 218 -3.03 -1.98 0.40
N THR A 219 -3.53 -1.62 -0.78
CA THR A 219 -4.95 -1.80 -1.15
C THR A 219 -5.08 -2.07 -2.64
N GLU A 220 -6.08 -2.87 -3.03
CA GLU A 220 -6.34 -3.21 -4.43
C GLU A 220 -6.50 -1.97 -5.34
N PRO A 221 -7.23 -0.89 -4.98
CA PRO A 221 -7.30 0.31 -5.82
C PRO A 221 -5.93 0.96 -6.09
N LEU A 222 -5.03 0.95 -5.09
CA LEU A 222 -3.68 1.50 -5.27
C LEU A 222 -2.79 0.55 -6.06
N GLU A 223 -2.97 -0.77 -5.96
CA GLU A 223 -2.30 -1.74 -6.85
C GLU A 223 -2.68 -1.47 -8.31
N ILE A 224 -3.98 -1.33 -8.59
CA ILE A 224 -4.50 -1.01 -9.93
C ILE A 224 -3.92 0.33 -10.42
N ALA A 225 -3.88 1.35 -9.56
CA ALA A 225 -3.30 2.65 -9.91
C ALA A 225 -1.81 2.55 -10.26
N CYS A 226 -1.04 1.70 -9.56
CA CYS A 226 0.37 1.45 -9.88
C CYS A 226 0.53 0.76 -11.24
N VAL A 227 -0.29 -0.25 -11.54
CA VAL A 227 -0.29 -0.93 -12.85
C VAL A 227 -0.63 0.07 -13.97
N HIS A 228 -1.66 0.89 -13.76
CA HIS A 228 -2.03 1.91 -14.73
C HIS A 228 -0.93 2.94 -14.97
N ALA A 229 -0.23 3.35 -13.90
CA ALA A 229 0.89 4.27 -14.00
C ALA A 229 2.06 3.64 -14.76
N GLU A 230 2.39 2.38 -14.48
CA GLU A 230 3.40 1.59 -15.20
C GLU A 230 3.10 1.54 -16.70
N GLU A 231 1.89 1.11 -17.09
CA GLU A 231 1.44 1.04 -18.48
C GLU A 231 1.49 2.42 -19.16
N THR A 232 1.09 3.48 -18.45
CA THR A 232 1.03 4.83 -19.01
C THR A 232 2.44 5.38 -19.28
N PHE A 233 3.39 5.24 -18.35
CA PHE A 233 4.78 5.61 -18.60
C PHE A 233 5.36 4.82 -19.77
N GLN A 234 5.09 3.51 -19.84
CA GLN A 234 5.57 2.67 -20.92
C GLN A 234 5.09 3.17 -22.29
N VAL A 235 3.79 3.43 -22.44
CA VAL A 235 3.21 3.83 -23.72
C VAL A 235 3.57 5.28 -24.08
N THR A 236 3.33 6.22 -23.17
CA THR A 236 3.56 7.65 -23.43
C THR A 236 5.04 7.94 -23.67
N GLY A 237 5.95 7.19 -23.01
CA GLY A 237 7.39 7.33 -23.23
C GLY A 237 7.80 7.07 -24.69
N HIS A 238 7.33 5.98 -25.28
CA HIS A 238 7.59 5.69 -26.70
C HIS A 238 6.95 6.72 -27.63
N GLN A 239 5.75 7.21 -27.29
CA GLN A 239 5.06 8.22 -28.09
C GLN A 239 5.82 9.55 -28.12
N ILE A 240 6.43 9.97 -27.01
CA ILE A 240 7.26 11.18 -26.93
C ILE A 240 8.48 11.07 -27.85
N ILE A 241 9.20 9.94 -27.79
CA ILE A 241 10.38 9.72 -28.64
C ILE A 241 9.98 9.81 -30.11
N SER A 242 8.91 9.13 -30.50
CA SER A 242 8.43 9.13 -31.88
C SER A 242 7.89 10.50 -32.34
N ALA A 243 7.26 11.26 -31.44
CA ALA A 243 6.85 12.64 -31.72
C ALA A 243 8.06 13.58 -31.87
N ALA A 244 9.11 13.40 -31.06
CA ALA A 244 10.35 14.15 -31.14
C ALA A 244 11.13 13.83 -32.43
N GLU A 245 11.19 12.56 -32.85
CA GLU A 245 11.71 12.14 -34.16
C GLU A 245 10.98 12.86 -35.30
N THR A 246 9.64 12.85 -35.26
CA THR A 246 8.81 13.51 -36.27
C THR A 246 9.08 15.00 -36.35
N LEU A 247 9.22 15.67 -35.20
CA LEU A 247 9.53 17.10 -35.15
C LEU A 247 10.95 17.38 -35.68
N THR A 248 11.93 16.54 -35.32
CA THR A 248 13.32 16.69 -35.78
C THR A 248 13.45 16.55 -37.29
N LEU A 249 12.66 15.66 -37.92
CA LEU A 249 12.59 15.52 -39.38
C LEU A 249 11.84 16.68 -40.06
N HIS A 250 10.95 17.36 -39.33
CA HIS A 250 10.10 18.44 -39.84
C HIS A 250 10.09 19.65 -38.89
N PRO A 251 11.24 20.32 -38.64
CA PRO A 251 11.42 21.28 -37.55
C PRO A 251 10.53 22.54 -37.65
N SER A 252 10.14 22.92 -38.87
CA SER A 252 9.23 24.05 -39.12
C SER A 252 7.75 23.69 -39.00
N SER A 253 7.41 22.42 -38.77
CA SER A 253 6.03 21.95 -38.72
C SER A 253 5.37 22.27 -37.39
N LYS A 254 4.50 23.30 -37.37
CA LYS A 254 3.70 23.66 -36.20
C LYS A 254 2.91 22.47 -35.63
N ILE A 255 2.31 21.65 -36.49
CA ILE A 255 1.52 20.47 -36.09
C ILE A 255 2.40 19.41 -35.42
N ALA A 256 3.65 19.24 -35.87
CA ALA A 256 4.57 18.27 -35.25
C ALA A 256 5.01 18.75 -33.86
N LYS A 257 5.21 20.07 -33.72
CA LYS A 257 5.53 20.71 -32.45
C LYS A 257 4.39 20.58 -31.44
N GLU A 258 3.18 20.97 -31.84
CA GLU A 258 1.98 20.83 -31.01
C GLU A 258 1.72 19.37 -30.64
N ASN A 259 1.99 18.41 -31.52
CA ASN A 259 1.87 16.98 -31.22
C ASN A 259 2.84 16.53 -30.12
N LEU A 260 4.12 16.95 -30.19
CA LEU A 260 5.08 16.65 -29.14
C LEU A 260 4.71 17.32 -27.82
N ASP A 261 4.26 18.58 -27.85
CA ASP A 261 3.84 19.33 -26.67
C ASP A 261 2.77 18.58 -25.87
N VAL A 262 1.74 18.06 -26.53
CA VAL A 262 0.65 17.29 -25.88
C VAL A 262 1.16 16.05 -25.16
N PHE A 263 2.09 15.29 -25.75
CA PHE A 263 2.63 14.11 -25.09
C PHE A 263 3.56 14.48 -23.92
N CYS A 264 4.32 15.57 -24.03
CA CYS A 264 5.11 16.08 -22.91
C CYS A 264 4.23 16.51 -21.73
N GLU A 265 3.14 17.25 -21.99
CA GLU A 265 2.18 17.65 -20.95
C GLU A 265 1.55 16.42 -20.26
N ALA A 266 1.19 15.39 -21.04
CA ALA A 266 0.68 14.13 -20.49
C ALA A 266 1.71 13.43 -19.58
N TRP A 267 2.98 13.46 -19.93
CA TRP A 267 4.06 12.90 -19.10
C TRP A 267 4.27 13.70 -17.82
N GLU A 268 4.29 15.03 -17.89
CA GLU A 268 4.41 15.91 -16.72
C GLU A 268 3.24 15.70 -15.74
N SER A 269 2.02 15.54 -16.26
CA SER A 269 0.85 15.15 -15.47
C SER A 269 1.07 13.78 -14.81
N GLN A 270 1.53 12.78 -15.55
CA GLN A 270 1.76 11.43 -15.02
C GLN A 270 2.81 11.40 -13.89
N ILE A 271 3.87 12.22 -13.98
CA ILE A 271 4.84 12.39 -12.89
C ILE A 271 4.16 12.98 -11.64
N SER A 272 3.28 13.96 -11.83
CA SER A 272 2.50 14.58 -10.74
C SER A 272 1.52 13.58 -10.09
N ASP A 273 0.87 12.75 -10.91
CA ASP A 273 -0.03 11.70 -10.45
C ASP A 273 0.73 10.62 -9.67
N MET A 274 1.93 10.23 -10.13
CA MET A 274 2.81 9.32 -9.39
C MET A 274 3.23 9.90 -8.02
N SER A 275 3.45 11.22 -7.92
CA SER A 275 3.71 11.86 -6.62
C SER A 275 2.49 11.78 -5.68
N THR A 276 1.28 11.88 -6.21
CA THR A 276 0.05 11.70 -5.45
C THR A 276 -0.12 10.25 -5.01
N LEU A 277 0.12 9.30 -5.92
CA LEU A 277 0.11 7.87 -5.64
C LEU A 277 1.09 7.50 -4.52
N LEU A 278 2.34 7.98 -4.59
CA LEU A 278 3.34 7.77 -3.55
C LEU A 278 2.87 8.26 -2.17
N ARG A 279 2.24 9.45 -2.11
CA ARG A 279 1.69 9.99 -0.86
C ARG A 279 0.56 9.12 -0.32
N GLU A 280 -0.34 8.64 -1.18
CA GLU A 280 -1.44 7.77 -0.77
C GLU A 280 -0.95 6.41 -0.26
N ILE A 281 0.06 5.82 -0.90
CA ILE A 281 0.71 4.59 -0.44
C ILE A 281 1.31 4.79 0.97
N ASN A 282 2.05 5.89 1.19
CA ASN A 282 2.56 6.24 2.51
C ASN A 282 1.43 6.42 3.54
N ASP A 283 0.36 7.13 3.18
CA ASP A 283 -0.81 7.33 4.06
C ASP A 283 -1.48 6.00 4.45
N VAL A 284 -1.58 5.05 3.52
CA VAL A 284 -2.08 3.69 3.80
C VAL A 284 -1.14 2.94 4.74
N PHE A 285 0.16 2.98 4.46
CA PHE A 285 1.15 2.29 5.26
C PHE A 285 1.23 2.80 6.70
N GLU A 286 1.09 4.12 6.89
CA GLU A 286 1.12 4.78 8.20
C GLU A 286 -0.25 4.77 8.90
N GLY A 287 -1.29 4.22 8.26
CA GLY A 287 -2.65 4.15 8.84
C GLY A 287 -3.41 5.47 8.86
N ARG A 288 -2.98 6.48 8.09
CA ARG A 288 -3.60 7.82 7.99
C ARG A 288 -4.76 7.89 6.98
N ARG A 289 -5.09 6.78 6.32
CA ARG A 289 -6.18 6.72 5.33
C ARG A 289 -7.54 6.98 6.00
N GLY A 290 -8.02 8.22 5.89
CA GLY A 290 -9.28 8.69 6.50
C GLY A 290 -9.18 10.08 7.15
N GLU A 291 -7.97 10.60 7.39
CA GLU A 291 -7.78 11.92 8.01
C GLU A 291 -8.12 13.11 7.09
N LYS A 292 -8.28 12.88 5.77
CA LYS A 292 -8.48 13.95 4.77
C LYS A 292 -9.88 14.57 4.77
N TYR A 293 -10.84 14.01 5.52
CA TYR A 293 -12.12 14.67 5.81
C TYR A 293 -12.12 15.22 7.24
N GLY A 294 -11.53 16.40 7.41
CA GLY A 294 -11.87 17.30 8.51
C GLY A 294 -11.28 16.98 9.88
N TYR A 295 -9.98 17.22 10.05
CA TYR A 295 -9.52 17.84 11.30
C TYR A 295 -8.72 19.10 10.96
N LEU A 296 -9.41 20.23 11.07
CA LEU A 296 -8.79 21.54 11.20
C LEU A 296 -7.71 21.43 12.27
N SER A 297 -6.49 21.82 11.91
CA SER A 297 -5.37 21.93 12.83
C SER A 297 -5.79 22.71 14.08
N LEU A 298 -5.68 22.11 15.25
CA LEU A 298 -5.82 22.85 16.49
C LEU A 298 -4.62 23.81 16.66
N PRO A 299 -4.83 25.06 17.13
CA PRO A 299 -3.79 26.08 17.20
C PRO A 299 -2.66 25.67 18.16
N LYS A 300 -1.41 25.94 17.76
CA LYS A 300 -0.24 25.83 18.63
C LYS A 300 -0.44 26.67 19.89
N LEU A 301 -0.59 26.02 21.05
CA LEU A 301 -0.65 26.72 22.32
C LEU A 301 0.73 27.24 22.72
N THR A 302 0.73 28.52 23.04
CA THR A 302 1.84 29.38 23.42
C THR A 302 2.62 28.84 24.61
N LYS A 303 3.95 28.93 24.51
CA LYS A 303 4.94 28.63 25.56
C LYS A 303 4.57 29.27 26.89
N ASN A 304 4.54 28.49 27.97
CA ASN A 304 4.84 28.97 29.31
C ASN A 304 5.81 27.99 29.98
N ASN A 305 7.06 28.44 30.10
CA ASN A 305 8.10 27.79 30.88
C ASN A 305 7.82 28.01 32.36
N ALA A 306 7.65 26.91 33.12
CA ALA A 306 7.84 26.92 34.56
C ALA A 306 8.53 25.62 34.98
N ASN A 307 9.79 25.77 35.40
CA ASN A 307 10.67 24.82 36.09
C ASN A 307 10.03 23.51 36.58
N LEU A 308 10.26 22.42 35.84
CA LEU A 308 10.28 21.08 36.45
C LEU A 308 11.72 20.57 36.42
N LYS A 309 12.34 20.53 37.61
CA LYS A 309 13.65 19.94 37.84
C LYS A 309 13.70 18.57 37.16
N SER A 310 14.71 18.37 36.31
CA SER A 310 15.10 17.07 35.76
C SER A 310 15.24 16.06 36.90
N LEU A 311 14.19 15.27 37.11
CA LEU A 311 14.30 13.99 37.79
C LEU A 311 15.06 13.09 36.82
N LYS A 312 16.25 12.65 37.23
CA LYS A 312 17.03 11.66 36.49
C LYS A 312 16.12 10.46 36.27
N ALA A 313 15.84 10.13 35.01
CA ALA A 313 15.14 8.91 34.67
C ALA A 313 15.96 7.74 35.19
N ASP A 314 15.44 7.03 36.17
CA ASP A 314 16.00 5.74 36.58
C ASP A 314 16.03 4.84 35.35
N LYS A 315 17.20 4.25 35.09
CA LYS A 315 17.32 3.23 34.04
C LYS A 315 16.47 2.04 34.49
N LEU A 316 15.31 1.88 33.87
CA LEU A 316 14.49 0.65 33.95
C LEU A 316 15.40 -0.56 33.82
N ASP A 317 15.25 -1.52 34.73
CA ASP A 317 16.03 -2.74 34.70
C ASP A 317 15.70 -3.58 33.44
N SER A 318 16.53 -4.58 33.15
CA SER A 318 16.34 -5.40 31.94
C SER A 318 15.05 -6.24 31.95
N GLU A 319 14.52 -6.57 33.13
CA GLU A 319 13.31 -7.36 33.33
C GLU A 319 12.05 -6.49 33.14
N GLU A 320 12.03 -5.26 33.65
CA GLU A 320 10.97 -4.29 33.45
C GLU A 320 10.84 -3.89 31.99
N LYS A 321 11.96 -3.69 31.29
CA LYS A 321 11.97 -3.45 29.84
C LYS A 321 11.39 -4.64 29.07
N ALA A 322 11.72 -5.87 29.46
CA ALA A 322 11.16 -7.06 28.83
C ALA A 322 9.65 -7.20 29.09
N LYS A 323 9.17 -6.86 30.30
CA LYS A 323 7.73 -6.82 30.62
C LYS A 323 6.99 -5.77 29.81
N ILE A 324 7.55 -4.56 29.69
CA ILE A 324 6.98 -3.48 28.86
C ILE A 324 6.93 -3.89 27.40
N ALA A 325 8.00 -4.50 26.87
CA ALA A 325 8.01 -5.01 25.50
C ALA A 325 6.95 -6.10 25.27
N LYS A 326 6.77 -7.03 26.23
CA LYS A 326 5.75 -8.08 26.18
C LYS A 326 4.33 -7.51 26.19
N LEU A 327 4.05 -6.56 27.08
CA LEU A 327 2.73 -5.92 27.18
C LEU A 327 2.45 -5.00 25.98
N GLY A 328 3.46 -4.27 25.52
CA GLY A 328 3.41 -3.47 24.30
C GLY A 328 3.10 -4.34 23.09
N LEU A 329 3.81 -5.45 22.91
CA LEU A 329 3.52 -6.40 21.84
C LEU A 329 2.08 -6.92 21.92
N LYS A 330 1.59 -7.28 23.11
CA LYS A 330 0.19 -7.69 23.31
C LYS A 330 -0.80 -6.59 22.91
N LEU A 331 -0.50 -5.32 23.23
CA LEU A 331 -1.30 -4.19 22.81
C LEU A 331 -1.31 -4.01 21.29
N GLY A 332 -0.15 -4.15 20.64
CA GLY A 332 -0.03 -4.09 19.19
C GLY A 332 -0.83 -5.18 18.47
N LEU A 333 -0.91 -6.38 19.05
CA LEU A 333 -1.72 -7.49 18.53
C LEU A 333 -3.21 -7.22 18.68
N LEU A 334 -3.66 -6.85 19.88
CA LEU A 334 -5.06 -6.48 20.11
C LEU A 334 -5.52 -5.33 19.21
N THR A 335 -4.61 -4.40 18.90
CA THR A 335 -4.85 -3.32 17.95
C THR A 335 -5.01 -3.84 16.51
N SER A 336 -4.15 -4.78 16.10
CA SER A 336 -4.25 -5.44 14.80
C SER A 336 -5.57 -6.21 14.66
N ASP A 337 -5.96 -6.96 15.69
CA ASP A 337 -7.20 -7.73 15.72
C ASP A 337 -8.43 -6.81 15.63
N ALA A 338 -8.42 -5.70 16.40
CA ALA A 338 -9.46 -4.69 16.34
C ALA A 338 -9.59 -4.08 14.94
N ASN A 339 -8.48 -3.76 14.28
CA ASN A 339 -8.49 -3.25 12.90
C ASN A 339 -9.05 -4.26 11.90
N CYS A 340 -8.64 -5.53 12.00
CA CYS A 340 -9.16 -6.60 11.15
C CYS A 340 -10.68 -6.74 11.32
N GLU A 341 -11.19 -6.69 12.54
CA GLU A 341 -12.62 -6.76 12.80
C GLU A 341 -13.37 -5.53 12.27
N ILE A 342 -12.81 -4.33 12.43
CA ILE A 342 -13.37 -3.07 11.91
C ILE A 342 -13.47 -3.07 10.38
N GLU A 343 -12.49 -3.66 9.68
CA GLU A 343 -12.49 -3.77 8.21
C GLU A 343 -13.65 -4.64 7.69
N LYS A 344 -14.17 -5.59 8.47
CA LYS A 344 -15.25 -6.48 8.06
C LYS A 344 -16.64 -5.82 8.03
N TRP A 345 -16.81 -4.66 8.67
CA TRP A 345 -18.11 -3.99 8.71
C TRP A 345 -18.43 -3.32 7.38
N GLU A 346 -19.56 -3.67 6.74
CA GLU A 346 -19.96 -3.05 5.47
C GLU A 346 -20.14 -1.52 5.60
N ASN A 347 -20.76 -1.08 6.70
CA ASN A 347 -20.96 0.34 6.97
C ASN A 347 -19.83 0.94 7.81
N GLN A 348 -18.82 1.45 7.11
CA GLN A 348 -17.66 2.11 7.71
C GLN A 348 -17.99 3.48 8.36
N ASP A 349 -19.20 4.03 8.14
CA ASP A 349 -19.69 5.25 8.78
C ASP A 349 -20.46 4.99 10.09
N ASN A 350 -20.65 3.72 10.47
CA ASN A 350 -21.27 3.36 11.74
C ASN A 350 -20.48 3.95 12.93
N GLU A 351 -21.16 4.57 13.88
CA GLU A 351 -20.51 5.23 15.02
C GLU A 351 -19.67 4.28 15.87
N ILE A 352 -20.11 3.04 16.08
CA ILE A 352 -19.36 2.02 16.82
C ILE A 352 -18.05 1.70 16.10
N VAL A 353 -18.11 1.55 14.77
CA VAL A 353 -16.95 1.25 13.91
C VAL A 353 -15.97 2.42 13.90
N ARG A 354 -16.47 3.65 13.76
CA ARG A 354 -15.66 4.87 13.77
C ARG A 354 -14.94 5.06 15.10
N HIS A 355 -15.65 4.92 16.22
CA HIS A 355 -15.06 5.03 17.55
C HIS A 355 -14.07 3.88 17.84
N GLY A 356 -14.39 2.65 17.41
CA GLY A 356 -13.47 1.52 17.47
C GLY A 356 -12.18 1.76 16.69
N ARG A 357 -12.27 2.36 15.50
CA ARG A 357 -11.10 2.70 14.67
C ARG A 357 -10.22 3.74 15.33
N ASN A 358 -10.83 4.77 15.93
CA ASN A 358 -10.11 5.79 16.68
C ASN A 358 -9.39 5.18 17.89
N MET A 359 -10.07 4.33 18.68
CA MET A 359 -9.44 3.62 19.80
C MET A 359 -8.25 2.78 19.33
N SER A 360 -8.41 2.06 18.22
CA SER A 360 -7.35 1.22 17.65
C SER A 360 -6.13 2.05 17.20
N SER A 361 -6.34 3.18 16.53
CA SER A 361 -5.26 4.11 16.14
C SER A 361 -4.48 4.63 17.35
N VAL A 362 -5.18 5.01 18.42
CA VAL A 362 -4.56 5.46 19.67
C VAL A 362 -3.79 4.31 20.33
N ALA A 363 -4.37 3.12 20.43
CA ALA A 363 -3.71 1.93 20.97
C ALA A 363 -2.43 1.56 20.19
N TYR A 364 -2.43 1.73 18.86
CA TYR A 364 -1.23 1.54 18.04
C TYR A 364 -0.13 2.53 18.39
N SER A 365 -0.50 3.80 18.59
CA SER A 365 0.44 4.86 18.98
C SER A 365 1.04 4.58 20.37
N LEU A 366 0.25 4.07 21.31
CA LEU A 366 0.73 3.62 22.62
C LEU A 366 1.70 2.43 22.49
N TYR A 367 1.40 1.46 21.62
CA TYR A 367 2.30 0.35 21.31
C TYR A 367 3.66 0.86 20.77
N LEU A 368 3.66 1.74 19.75
CA LEU A 368 4.89 2.30 19.20
C LEU A 368 5.71 3.03 20.27
N PHE A 369 5.05 3.77 21.17
CA PHE A 369 5.71 4.42 22.29
C PHE A 369 6.46 3.43 23.21
N THR A 370 5.89 2.24 23.47
CA THR A 370 6.59 1.20 24.27
C THR A 370 7.88 0.69 23.62
N ARG A 371 8.04 0.89 22.31
CA ARG A 371 9.25 0.55 21.54
C ARG A 371 10.19 1.74 21.36
N GLY A 372 9.82 2.93 21.81
CA GLY A 372 10.53 4.18 21.50
C GLY A 372 10.34 4.65 20.04
N GLU A 373 9.33 4.13 19.36
CA GLU A 373 8.96 4.44 17.98
C GLU A 373 7.75 5.38 17.93
N GLY A 374 7.39 5.87 16.73
CA GLY A 374 6.14 6.59 16.51
C GLY A 374 6.15 8.07 16.90
N PRO A 375 4.97 8.72 16.87
CA PRO A 375 4.83 10.18 17.02
C PRO A 375 4.92 10.67 18.47
N LEU A 376 4.65 9.80 19.44
CA LEU A 376 4.69 10.12 20.87
C LEU A 376 6.15 10.14 21.35
N LYS A 377 6.61 11.25 21.91
CA LYS A 377 8.01 11.41 22.33
C LYS A 377 8.16 11.66 23.83
N THR A 378 7.09 12.09 24.49
CA THR A 378 7.11 12.46 25.90
C THR A 378 6.05 11.72 26.72
N SER A 379 6.26 11.63 28.03
CA SER A 379 5.25 11.11 28.95
C SER A 379 3.96 11.93 28.95
N GLN A 380 4.04 13.22 28.59
CA GLN A 380 2.87 14.07 28.45
C GLN A 380 2.03 13.69 27.21
N ASP A 381 2.69 13.39 26.09
CA ASP A 381 2.02 12.87 24.89
C ASP A 381 1.31 11.54 25.19
N LEU A 382 1.98 10.66 25.96
CA LEU A 382 1.42 9.37 26.37
C LEU A 382 0.15 9.54 27.23
N ILE A 383 0.19 10.41 28.24
CA ILE A 383 -0.96 10.67 29.12
C ILE A 383 -2.14 11.21 28.32
N HIS A 384 -1.88 12.18 27.44
CA HIS A 384 -2.93 12.73 26.60
C HIS A 384 -3.58 11.66 25.70
N GLN A 385 -2.77 10.80 25.08
CA GLN A 385 -3.30 9.70 24.27
C GLN A 385 -4.12 8.69 25.10
N LEU A 386 -3.74 8.43 26.36
CA LEU A 386 -4.53 7.59 27.25
C LEU A 386 -5.89 8.22 27.60
N GLU A 387 -5.94 9.56 27.76
CA GLU A 387 -7.21 10.28 27.95
C GLU A 387 -8.11 10.17 26.72
N VAL A 388 -7.55 10.36 25.52
CA VAL A 388 -8.27 10.20 24.25
C VAL A 388 -8.77 8.77 24.09
N PHE A 389 -7.95 7.77 24.41
CA PHE A 389 -8.34 6.35 24.37
C PHE A 389 -9.55 6.08 25.29
N ALA A 390 -9.52 6.61 26.51
CA ALA A 390 -10.61 6.47 27.47
C ALA A 390 -11.88 7.17 26.99
N GLU A 391 -11.77 8.37 26.40
CA GLU A 391 -12.89 9.12 25.87
C GLU A 391 -13.57 8.36 24.71
N GLU A 392 -12.80 7.84 23.76
CA GLU A 392 -13.37 7.04 22.66
C GLU A 392 -14.00 5.74 23.17
N GLY A 393 -13.43 5.11 24.21
CA GLY A 393 -14.03 3.95 24.88
C GLY A 393 -15.42 4.23 25.47
N LEU A 394 -15.60 5.41 26.07
CA LEU A 394 -16.91 5.84 26.57
C LEU A 394 -17.92 6.08 25.44
N LYS A 395 -17.46 6.59 24.29
CA LYS A 395 -18.29 6.78 23.10
C LYS A 395 -18.74 5.43 22.53
N VAL A 396 -17.83 4.46 22.37
CA VAL A 396 -18.18 3.08 21.97
C VAL A 396 -19.23 2.49 22.91
N ALA A 397 -19.00 2.56 24.23
CA ALA A 397 -19.93 2.02 25.21
C ALA A 397 -21.33 2.65 25.11
N SER A 398 -21.39 3.97 24.88
CA SER A 398 -22.64 4.70 24.70
C SER A 398 -23.38 4.28 23.42
N SER A 399 -22.67 4.17 22.29
CA SER A 399 -23.24 3.72 21.01
C SER A 399 -23.73 2.28 21.08
N VAL A 400 -22.97 1.37 21.72
CA VAL A 400 -23.38 -0.03 21.94
C VAL A 400 -24.60 -0.11 22.86
N GLN A 401 -24.67 0.72 23.91
CA GLN A 401 -25.84 0.77 24.79
C GLN A 401 -27.09 1.26 24.06
N ALA A 402 -26.95 2.28 23.20
CA ALA A 402 -28.04 2.76 22.37
C ALA A 402 -28.52 1.68 21.40
N PHE A 403 -27.60 0.98 20.75
CA PHE A 403 -27.89 -0.16 19.87
C PHE A 403 -28.62 -1.29 20.61
N SER A 404 -28.15 -1.68 21.81
CA SER A 404 -28.77 -2.70 22.65
C SER A 404 -30.24 -2.40 22.97
N LYS A 405 -30.58 -1.12 23.22
CA LYS A 405 -31.96 -0.68 23.46
C LYS A 405 -32.84 -0.84 22.22
N GLN A 406 -32.30 -0.60 21.03
CA GLN A 406 -33.02 -0.77 19.76
C GLN A 406 -33.31 -2.25 19.47
N VAL A 407 -32.32 -3.13 19.70
CA VAL A 407 -32.49 -4.58 19.55
C VAL A 407 -33.54 -5.13 20.53
N THR A 408 -33.56 -4.64 21.77
CA THR A 408 -34.55 -5.05 22.77
C THR A 408 -35.98 -4.63 22.41
N LEU A 409 -36.16 -3.53 21.67
CA LEU A 409 -37.46 -3.06 21.20
C LEU A 409 -38.03 -3.90 20.04
N VAL A 410 -37.17 -4.56 19.26
CA VAL A 410 -37.57 -5.44 18.14
C VAL A 410 -37.93 -6.86 18.62
N CYS A 411 -37.43 -7.28 19.80
CA CYS A 411 -37.61 -8.65 20.31
C CYS A 411 -38.68 -8.81 21.41
N LEU A 412 -39.46 -7.79 21.75
CA LEU A 412 -40.62 -7.95 22.64
C LEU A 412 -41.86 -8.43 21.85
N PRO A 413 -42.43 -9.62 22.14
CA PRO A 413 -43.71 -10.01 21.57
C PRO A 413 -44.79 -9.14 22.19
N GLY A 414 -45.26 -8.15 21.40
CA GLY A 414 -46.52 -7.48 21.67
C GLY A 414 -47.64 -8.51 21.63
N VAL A 415 -48.29 -8.70 22.77
CA VAL A 415 -49.58 -9.39 22.88
C VAL A 415 -50.56 -8.76 21.90
N GLY A 416 -51.02 -9.54 20.91
CA GLY A 416 -52.25 -9.28 20.17
C GLY A 416 -52.09 -8.89 18.70
N GLY A 417 -52.15 -9.90 17.83
CA GLY A 417 -52.84 -9.79 16.54
C GLY A 417 -51.98 -9.55 15.30
N GLY A 418 -51.96 -10.56 14.41
CA GLY A 418 -51.64 -10.38 12.99
C GLY A 418 -50.28 -10.92 12.57
N VAL A 419 -50.25 -12.16 12.11
CA VAL A 419 -49.13 -12.72 11.36
C VAL A 419 -49.05 -11.98 10.02
N THR A 420 -48.04 -11.14 9.84
CA THR A 420 -47.54 -10.77 8.51
C THR A 420 -46.03 -10.93 8.50
N ASN A 421 -45.57 -11.86 7.65
CA ASN A 421 -44.19 -12.06 7.28
C ASN A 421 -43.51 -10.71 6.98
N ALA A 422 -42.63 -10.28 7.88
CA ALA A 422 -41.59 -9.31 7.57
C ALA A 422 -40.28 -10.07 7.55
N THR A 423 -39.84 -10.37 6.33
CA THR A 423 -38.54 -10.92 5.97
C THR A 423 -37.45 -10.18 6.74
N LEU A 424 -36.65 -10.91 7.51
CA LEU A 424 -35.36 -10.40 7.99
C LEU A 424 -34.55 -10.05 6.75
N GLY A 425 -34.44 -8.75 6.47
CA GLY A 425 -33.40 -8.21 5.62
C GLY A 425 -32.08 -8.50 6.31
N VAL A 426 -31.42 -9.52 5.80
CA VAL A 426 -30.03 -9.85 6.07
C VAL A 426 -29.19 -8.61 5.80
N TYR A 427 -28.75 -7.92 6.85
CA TYR A 427 -27.56 -7.09 6.80
C TYR A 427 -26.41 -8.02 7.18
N HIS A 428 -25.71 -8.49 6.16
CA HIS A 428 -24.37 -9.04 6.34
C HIS A 428 -23.35 -7.92 6.25
#